data_AF-A0A9E4C1B4-F1
#
_entry.id   AF-A0A9E4C1B4-F1
#
_cell.length_a   1.000
_cell.length_b   1.000
_cell.length_c   1.000
_cell.angle_alpha   90.00
_cell.angle_beta   90.00
_cell.angle_gamma   90.00
#
_symmetry.space_group_name_H-M   'P 1'
#
loop_
_entity.id
_entity.type
_entity.pdbx_description
1 polymer ?
#
loop_
_entity_poly.entity_id
_entity_poly.type
_entity_poly.pdbx_seq_one_letter_code
_entity_poly.pdbx_strand_id
1 'polypeptide(L)'
;MDRHAKRTFTAAWLVASALLLFWLIALSFVPEKTLFDASEAFKVPHRSGETCALCGMTRAFAAIARGDFATALIYNRGAVVFYGALFANQLVVAFFLLHRMHKRRCHHAGA
;
A
#
# COMPACT_ATOMS: atom_id res chain seq x y z
N MET A 1 -24.17 -9.20 11.75
CA MET A 1 -22.84 -8.70 12.16
C MET A 1 -23.02 -7.55 13.12
N ASP A 2 -22.56 -7.73 14.35
CA ASP A 2 -22.84 -6.83 15.47
C ASP A 2 -22.21 -5.45 15.31
N ARG A 3 -22.81 -4.44 15.94
CA ARG A 3 -22.36 -3.04 15.85
C ARG A 3 -20.92 -2.88 16.37
N HIS A 4 -20.53 -3.67 17.36
CA HIS A 4 -19.17 -3.72 17.90
C HIS A 4 -18.20 -4.34 16.89
N ALA A 5 -18.53 -5.49 16.31
CA ALA A 5 -17.72 -6.14 15.28
C ALA A 5 -17.45 -5.23 14.07
N LYS A 6 -18.48 -4.52 13.58
CA LYS A 6 -18.34 -3.55 12.48
C LYS A 6 -17.37 -2.41 12.82
N ARG A 7 -17.43 -1.88 14.05
CA ARG A 7 -16.55 -0.80 14.51
C ARG A 7 -15.11 -1.27 14.62
N THR A 8 -14.87 -2.42 15.23
CA THR A 8 -13.52 -3.01 15.37
C THR A 8 -12.91 -3.30 14.01
N PHE A 9 -13.68 -3.91 13.10
CA PHE A 9 -13.21 -4.16 11.74
C PHE A 9 -12.88 -2.87 10.98
N THR A 10 -13.76 -1.85 11.07
CA THR A 10 -13.49 -0.54 10.44
C THR A 10 -12.23 0.10 11.01
N ALA A 11 -12.03 0.04 12.33
CA ALA A 11 -10.85 0.60 12.97
C ALA A 11 -9.57 -0.12 12.53
N ALA A 12 -9.57 -1.45 12.53
CA ALA A 12 -8.46 -2.26 12.05
C ALA A 12 -8.11 -1.94 10.57
N TRP A 13 -9.12 -1.85 9.70
CA TRP A 13 -8.91 -1.49 8.29
C TRP A 13 -8.32 -0.08 8.12
N LEU A 14 -8.77 0.91 8.91
CA LEU A 14 -8.21 2.25 8.88
C LEU A 14 -6.75 2.30 9.38
N VAL A 15 -6.44 1.58 10.46
CA VAL A 15 -5.07 1.46 10.98
C VAL A 15 -4.15 0.80 9.95
N ALA A 16 -4.57 -0.32 9.36
CA ALA A 16 -3.81 -0.99 8.30
C ALA A 16 -3.58 -0.08 7.09
N SER A 17 -4.61 0.69 6.68
CA SER A 17 -4.50 1.63 5.57
C SER A 17 -3.57 2.80 5.87
N ALA A 18 -3.55 3.30 7.11
CA ALA A 18 -2.63 4.34 7.55
C ALA A 18 -1.17 3.85 7.55
N LEU A 19 -0.92 2.65 8.07
CA LEU A 19 0.41 2.02 8.02
C LEU A 19 0.89 1.79 6.59
N LEU A 20 -0.02 1.34 5.71
CA LEU A 20 0.26 1.16 4.29
C LEU A 20 0.60 2.49 3.60
N LEU A 21 -0.18 3.54 3.86
CA LEU A 21 0.08 4.86 3.29
C LEU A 21 1.44 5.39 3.75
N PHE A 22 1.73 5.28 5.06
CA PHE A 22 3.03 5.62 5.62
C PHE A 22 4.17 4.87 4.91
N TRP A 23 4.01 3.57 4.68
CA TRP A 23 5.00 2.75 3.97
C TRP A 23 5.22 3.21 2.51
N LEU A 24 4.15 3.47 1.76
CA LEU A 24 4.25 3.93 0.36
C LEU A 24 4.93 5.31 0.27
N ILE A 25 4.61 6.20 1.21
CA ILE A 25 5.26 7.52 1.32
C ILE A 25 6.74 7.32 1.66
N ALA A 26 7.06 6.52 2.68
CA ALA A 26 8.44 6.26 3.10
C ALA A 26 9.30 5.73 1.94
N LEU A 27 8.78 4.79 1.14
CA LEU A 27 9.47 4.27 -0.05
C LEU A 27 9.84 5.36 -1.06
N SER A 28 9.09 6.47 -1.11
CA SER A 28 9.36 7.57 -2.03
C SER A 28 10.52 8.47 -1.57
N PHE A 29 10.89 8.41 -0.29
CA PHE A 29 11.97 9.22 0.29
C PHE A 29 13.25 8.43 0.60
N VAL A 30 13.18 7.09 0.68
CA VAL A 30 14.33 6.26 1.02
C VAL A 30 15.19 5.98 -0.23
N PRO A 31 16.53 6.13 -0.16
CA PRO A 31 17.43 5.78 -1.25
C PRO A 31 17.33 4.31 -1.65
N GLU A 32 17.39 4.04 -2.96
CA GLU A 32 17.32 2.68 -3.52
C GLU A 32 18.37 1.73 -2.93
N LYS A 33 19.60 2.20 -2.75
CA LYS A 33 20.69 1.42 -2.17
C LYS A 33 20.29 0.81 -0.83
N THR A 34 19.68 1.62 0.04
CA THR A 34 19.27 1.21 1.38
C THR A 34 18.13 0.21 1.34
N LEU A 35 17.17 0.39 0.41
CA LEU A 35 16.08 -0.56 0.21
C LEU A 35 16.58 -1.92 -0.29
N PHE A 36 17.57 -1.92 -1.18
CA PHE A 36 18.12 -3.14 -1.76
C PHE A 36 19.04 -3.87 -0.80
N ASP A 37 19.88 -3.15 -0.05
CA ASP A 37 20.73 -3.72 0.99
C ASP A 37 19.88 -4.39 2.07
N ALA A 38 18.80 -3.72 2.51
CA ALA A 38 17.84 -4.31 3.44
C ALA A 38 17.15 -5.53 2.84
N SER A 39 16.70 -5.46 1.58
CA SER A 39 16.02 -6.58 0.93
C SER A 39 16.92 -7.81 0.78
N GLU A 40 18.21 -7.61 0.49
CA GLU A 40 19.17 -8.71 0.37
C GLU A 40 19.50 -9.32 1.73
N ALA A 41 19.56 -8.50 2.80
CA ALA A 41 19.76 -8.98 4.16
C ALA A 41 18.62 -9.89 4.68
N PHE A 42 17.38 -9.65 4.23
CA PHE A 42 16.20 -10.45 4.58
C PHE A 42 15.80 -11.46 3.50
N LYS A 43 16.69 -11.73 2.54
CA LYS A 43 16.41 -12.65 1.44
C LYS A 43 16.26 -14.07 1.94
N VAL A 44 15.12 -14.68 1.63
CA VAL A 44 14.85 -16.08 1.91
C VAL A 44 15.46 -16.93 0.79
N PRO A 45 16.17 -18.03 1.09
CA PRO A 45 16.66 -18.95 0.07
C PRO A 45 15.50 -19.51 -0.77
N HIS A 46 15.62 -19.38 -2.09
CA HIS A 46 14.66 -19.93 -3.04
C HIS A 46 15.44 -20.57 -4.20
N ARG A 47 14.95 -21.70 -4.71
CA ARG A 47 15.68 -22.51 -5.70
C ARG A 47 15.85 -21.72 -7.01
N SER A 48 17.06 -21.71 -7.55
CA SER A 48 17.30 -21.10 -8.87
C SER A 48 16.46 -21.84 -9.93
N GLY A 49 15.68 -21.09 -10.69
CA GLY A 49 14.76 -21.62 -11.71
C GLY A 49 13.30 -21.69 -11.29
N GLU A 50 12.96 -21.46 -10.01
CA GLU A 50 11.57 -21.34 -9.57
C GLU A 50 11.07 -19.89 -9.70
N THR A 51 9.86 -19.72 -10.24
CA THR A 51 9.21 -18.41 -10.35
C THR A 51 8.74 -17.94 -8.98
N CYS A 52 9.58 -17.16 -8.30
CA CYS A 52 9.23 -16.51 -7.05
C CYS A 52 8.35 -15.27 -7.33
N ALA A 53 7.05 -15.38 -7.02
CA ALA A 53 6.06 -14.33 -7.30
C ALA A 53 6.36 -12.97 -6.63
N LEU A 54 7.08 -12.98 -5.51
CA LEU A 54 7.45 -11.77 -4.75
C LEU A 54 8.86 -11.26 -5.09
N CYS A 55 9.64 -12.03 -5.83
CA CYS A 55 10.99 -11.63 -6.19
C CYS A 55 10.92 -10.41 -7.11
N GLY A 56 11.82 -9.44 -6.86
CA GLY A 56 11.80 -8.16 -7.57
C GLY A 56 10.69 -7.19 -7.16
N MET A 57 9.81 -7.54 -6.23
CA MET A 57 8.69 -6.66 -5.83
C MET A 57 9.17 -5.35 -5.21
N THR A 58 10.19 -5.37 -4.34
CA THR A 58 10.77 -4.14 -3.78
C THR A 58 11.36 -3.23 -4.85
N ARG A 59 12.07 -3.81 -5.83
CA ARG A 59 12.64 -3.06 -6.98
C ARG A 59 11.53 -2.47 -7.85
N ALA A 60 10.48 -3.24 -8.09
CA ALA A 60 9.31 -2.76 -8.84
C ALA A 60 8.60 -1.62 -8.11
N PHE A 61 8.40 -1.72 -6.79
CA PHE A 61 7.78 -0.66 -5.99
C PHE A 61 8.63 0.61 -5.96
N ALA A 62 9.96 0.48 -5.86
CA ALA A 62 10.87 1.61 -5.94
C ALA A 62 10.83 2.29 -7.33
N ALA A 63 10.77 1.51 -8.41
CA ALA A 63 10.62 2.03 -9.77
C ALA A 63 9.28 2.76 -9.96
N ILE A 64 8.18 2.18 -9.46
CA ILE A 64 6.85 2.82 -9.47
C ILE A 64 6.86 4.14 -8.71
N ALA A 65 7.51 4.20 -7.53
CA ALA A 65 7.60 5.42 -6.73
C ALA A 65 8.29 6.58 -7.46
N ARG A 66 9.13 6.28 -8.46
CA ARG A 66 9.79 7.28 -9.33
C ARG A 66 9.05 7.52 -10.65
N GLY A 67 7.91 6.87 -10.87
CA GLY A 67 7.14 6.95 -12.11
C GLY A 67 7.65 6.05 -13.24
N ASP A 68 8.61 5.15 -12.99
CA ASP A 68 9.13 4.22 -13.99
C ASP A 68 8.37 2.89 -13.97
N PHE A 69 7.19 2.88 -14.59
CA PHE A 69 6.35 1.70 -14.71
C PHE A 69 6.92 0.66 -15.68
N ALA A 70 7.71 1.07 -16.67
CA ALA A 70 8.29 0.16 -17.65
C ALA A 70 9.30 -0.77 -16.98
N THR A 71 10.22 -0.20 -16.20
CA THR A 71 11.18 -0.97 -15.42
C THR A 71 10.49 -1.80 -14.33
N ALA A 72 9.42 -1.29 -13.71
CA ALA A 72 8.64 -2.05 -12.73
C ALA A 72 8.04 -3.33 -13.32
N LEU A 73 7.51 -3.28 -14.55
CA LEU A 73 6.96 -4.46 -15.25
C LEU A 73 8.03 -5.49 -15.59
N ILE A 74 9.27 -5.04 -15.87
CA ILE A 74 10.41 -5.94 -16.09
C ILE A 74 10.78 -6.65 -14.79
N TYR A 75 10.80 -5.94 -13.66
CA TYR A 75 11.13 -6.52 -12.36
C TYR A 75 10.06 -7.46 -11.82
N ASN A 76 8.79 -7.05 -11.88
CA ASN A 76 7.67 -7.86 -11.43
C ASN A 76 6.35 -7.33 -12.03
N ARG A 77 5.78 -8.03 -13.02
CA ARG A 77 4.50 -7.64 -13.63
C ARG A 77 3.35 -7.56 -12.63
N GLY A 78 3.34 -8.45 -11.63
CA GLY A 78 2.32 -8.46 -10.58
C GLY A 78 2.40 -7.25 -9.66
N ALA A 79 3.57 -6.61 -9.54
CA ALA A 79 3.75 -5.44 -8.68
C ALA A 79 2.93 -4.24 -9.15
N VAL A 80 2.75 -4.03 -10.46
CA VAL A 80 1.93 -2.92 -10.97
C VAL A 80 0.46 -3.10 -10.60
N VAL A 81 -0.07 -4.32 -10.77
CA VAL A 81 -1.45 -4.65 -10.39
C VAL A 81 -1.63 -4.51 -8.88
N PHE A 82 -0.69 -5.06 -8.10
CA PHE A 82 -0.76 -5.00 -6.64
C PHE A 82 -0.65 -3.56 -6.13
N TYR A 83 0.29 -2.77 -6.64
CA TYR A 83 0.40 -1.35 -6.31
C TYR A 83 -0.89 -0.58 -6.64
N GLY A 84 -1.49 -0.85 -7.81
CA GLY A 84 -2.78 -0.28 -8.19
C GLY A 84 -3.90 -0.60 -7.20
N ALA A 85 -3.96 -1.83 -6.69
CA ALA A 85 -4.94 -2.22 -5.66
C ALA A 85 -4.70 -1.49 -4.34
N LEU A 86 -3.44 -1.33 -3.92
CA LEU A 86 -3.08 -0.58 -2.71
C LEU A 86 -3.46 0.90 -2.84
N PHE A 87 -3.21 1.50 -4.01
CA PHE A 87 -3.60 2.87 -4.30
C PHE A 87 -5.13 3.03 -4.30
N ALA A 88 -5.87 2.12 -4.94
CA ALA A 88 -7.33 2.11 -4.92
C ALA A 88 -7.89 2.00 -3.50
N ASN A 89 -7.29 1.17 -2.62
CA ASN A 89 -7.67 1.11 -1.21
C ASN A 89 -7.53 2.49 -0.53
N GLN A 90 -6.45 3.24 -0.81
CA GLN A 90 -6.29 4.58 -0.24
C GLN A 90 -7.36 5.56 -0.73
N LEU A 91 -7.77 5.47 -2.00
CA LEU A 91 -8.89 6.28 -2.52
C LEU A 91 -10.21 5.95 -1.81
N VAL A 92 -10.47 4.67 -1.55
CA VAL A 92 -11.68 4.24 -0.83
C VAL A 92 -11.67 4.75 0.61
N VAL A 93 -10.52 4.70 1.29
CA VAL A 93 -10.37 5.26 2.65
C VAL A 93 -10.59 6.77 2.64
N ALA A 94 -9.97 7.50 1.72
CA ALA A 94 -10.14 8.94 1.59
C ALA A 94 -11.61 9.31 1.36
N PHE A 95 -12.27 8.64 0.42
CA PHE A 95 -13.70 8.83 0.15
C PHE A 95 -14.55 8.54 1.39
N PHE A 96 -14.30 7.42 2.08
CA PHE A 96 -15.02 7.03 3.29
C PHE A 96 -14.90 8.09 4.41
N LEU A 97 -13.69 8.60 4.65
CA LEU A 97 -13.42 9.63 5.66
C LEU A 97 -14.07 10.96 5.27
N LEU A 98 -13.92 11.41 4.03
CA LEU A 98 -14.54 12.64 3.53
C LEU A 98 -16.07 12.58 3.65
N HIS A 99 -16.69 11.47 3.25
CA HIS A 99 -18.12 11.26 3.37
C HIS A 99 -18.59 11.27 4.84
N ARG A 100 -17.84 10.62 5.74
CA ARG A 100 -18.11 10.64 7.20
C ARG A 100 -18.00 12.05 7.77
N MET A 101 -16.99 12.82 7.37
CA MET A 101 -16.78 14.20 7.82
C MET A 101 -17.90 15.12 7.30
N HIS A 102 -18.27 15.00 6.02
CA HIS A 102 -19.37 15.75 5.43
C HIS A 102 -20.68 15.50 6.18
N LYS A 103 -21.04 14.23 6.43
CA LYS A 103 -22.26 13.88 7.17
C LYS A 103 -22.28 14.45 8.59
N ARG A 104 -21.14 14.48 9.30
CA ARG A 104 -21.04 15.09 10.63
C ARG A 104 -21.24 16.61 10.60
N ARG A 105 -20.68 17.29 9.59
CA ARG A 105 -20.85 18.75 9.44
C ARG A 105 -22.31 19.12 9.18
N CYS A 106 -23.03 18.40 8.32
CA CYS A 106 -24.45 18.66 8.07
C CYS A 106 -25.32 18.45 9.33
N HIS A 107 -24.99 17.47 10.18
CA HIS A 107 -25.71 17.27 11.44
C HIS A 107 -25.46 18.40 12.45
N HIS A 108 -24.27 19.01 12.48
CA HIS A 108 -23.98 20.14 13.35
C HIS A 108 -24.50 21.49 12.82
N ALA A 109 -24.70 21.62 11.51
CA ALA A 109 -25.27 22.84 10.91
C ALA A 109 -26.81 22.91 10.98
N GLY A 110 -27.48 21.83 11.36
CA GLY A 110 -28.94 21.74 11.50
C GLY A 110 -29.44 21.48 12.92
N ALA A 111 -28.58 21.61 13.93
CA ALA A 111 -28.88 21.55 15.36
C ALA A 111 -28.58 22.92 15.98
#